data_AF-A0A944ARA5-F1
#
_entry.id   AF-A0A944ARA5-F1
#
_cell.length_a   1.000
_cell.length_b   1.000
_cell.length_c   1.000
_cell.angle_alpha   90.00
_cell.angle_beta   90.00
_cell.angle_gamma   90.00
#
_symmetry.space_group_name_H-M   'P 1'
#
loop_
_entity.id
_entity.type
_entity.pdbx_description
1 polymer ?
#
loop_
_entity_poly.entity_id
_entity_poly.type
_entity_poly.pdbx_seq_one_letter_code
_entity_poly.pdbx_strand_id
1 'polypeptide(L)'
;MTCGGSGLARCEVTPEAAMTVIESAVPDIHELMRSECFRVAPRASLSRGIAGVRTNSLIVNLPGSGNAAAESLSAILPVLDHVLSMLSK
;
A
#
# COMPACT_ATOMS: atom_id res chain seq x y z
N MET A 1 4.44 -4.74 6.24
CA MET A 1 4.52 -3.69 5.19
C MET A 1 5.70 -4.00 4.30
N THR A 2 5.64 -3.68 3.00
CA THR A 2 6.80 -3.76 2.09
C THR A 2 7.14 -2.37 1.57
N CYS A 3 8.39 -2.12 1.19
CA CYS A 3 8.82 -0.84 0.61
C CYS A 3 9.52 -1.09 -0.73
N GLY A 4 9.04 -0.42 -1.79
CA GLY A 4 9.57 -0.58 -3.15
C GLY A 4 9.02 -1.79 -3.89
N GLY A 5 9.48 -1.98 -5.13
CA GLY A 5 9.08 -3.13 -5.95
C GLY A 5 7.71 -3.00 -6.62
N SER A 6 7.09 -1.81 -6.57
CA SER A 6 5.76 -1.50 -7.13
C SER A 6 5.78 -0.65 -8.41
N GLY A 7 6.96 -0.43 -9.01
CA GLY A 7 7.10 0.32 -10.25
C GLY A 7 6.65 -0.44 -11.50
N LEU A 8 6.86 0.13 -12.69
CA LEU A 8 6.52 -0.48 -13.98
C LEU A 8 7.67 -1.32 -14.59
N ALA A 9 8.83 -1.38 -13.93
CA ALA A 9 9.95 -2.18 -14.43
C ALA A 9 9.63 -3.68 -14.32
N ARG A 10 10.14 -4.49 -15.26
CA ARG A 10 9.86 -5.94 -15.30
C ARG A 10 10.29 -6.70 -14.05
N CYS A 11 11.26 -6.19 -13.30
CA CYS A 11 11.73 -6.80 -12.05
C CYS A 11 10.89 -6.41 -10.82
N GLU A 12 10.00 -5.42 -10.95
CA GLU A 12 9.16 -4.93 -9.87
C GLU A 12 7.93 -5.84 -9.75
N VAL A 13 8.02 -6.90 -8.95
CA VAL A 13 6.98 -7.94 -8.85
C VAL A 13 6.32 -7.98 -7.46
N THR A 14 6.53 -6.96 -6.63
CA THR A 14 6.00 -6.93 -5.27
C THR A 14 4.47 -6.94 -5.23
N PRO A 15 3.73 -6.25 -6.11
CA PRO A 15 2.28 -6.38 -6.18
C PRO A 15 1.82 -7.80 -6.49
N GLU A 16 2.42 -8.45 -7.50
CA GLU A 16 2.11 -9.81 -7.90
C GLU A 16 2.40 -10.80 -6.77
N ALA A 17 3.55 -10.66 -6.11
CA ALA A 17 3.89 -11.46 -4.95
C ALA A 17 2.89 -11.24 -3.81
N ALA A 18 2.50 -9.99 -3.54
CA ALA A 18 1.51 -9.67 -2.51
C ALA A 18 0.13 -10.27 -2.84
N MET A 19 -0.30 -10.28 -4.10
CA MET A 19 -1.59 -10.89 -4.50
C MET A 19 -1.66 -12.38 -4.18
N THR A 20 -0.52 -13.10 -4.24
CA THR A 20 -0.50 -14.54 -3.95
C THR A 20 -0.65 -14.88 -2.46
N VAL A 21 -0.41 -13.91 -1.57
CA VAL A 21 -0.45 -14.12 -0.11
C VAL A 21 -1.63 -13.41 0.57
N ILE A 22 -2.22 -12.41 -0.06
CA ILE A 22 -3.40 -11.70 0.46
C ILE A 22 -4.63 -12.61 0.35
N GLU A 23 -5.35 -12.77 1.47
CA GLU A 23 -6.59 -13.54 1.54
C GLU A 23 -7.81 -12.66 1.21
N SER A 24 -7.76 -11.39 1.60
CA SER A 24 -8.82 -10.40 1.33
C SER A 24 -8.20 -9.09 0.85
N ALA A 25 -8.50 -8.71 -0.39
CA ALA A 25 -7.98 -7.48 -0.97
C ALA A 25 -8.73 -6.25 -0.43
N VAL A 26 -7.99 -5.19 -0.11
CA VAL A 26 -8.54 -3.91 0.35
C VAL A 26 -7.96 -2.79 -0.53
N PRO A 27 -8.39 -2.69 -1.81
CA PRO A 27 -7.80 -1.78 -2.78
C PRO A 27 -7.94 -0.31 -2.40
N ASP A 28 -9.02 0.04 -1.68
CA ASP A 28 -9.34 1.43 -1.33
C ASP A 28 -8.29 2.08 -0.41
N ILE A 29 -7.63 1.30 0.45
CA ILE A 29 -6.53 1.80 1.28
C ILE A 29 -5.39 2.30 0.39
N HIS A 30 -5.06 1.56 -0.65
CA HIS A 30 -3.99 1.95 -1.57
C HIS A 30 -4.44 3.02 -2.57
N GLU A 31 -5.70 3.05 -2.96
CA GLU A 31 -6.29 4.15 -3.73
C GLU A 31 -6.15 5.48 -2.98
N LEU A 32 -6.43 5.49 -1.67
CA LEU A 32 -6.27 6.66 -0.81
C LEU A 32 -4.82 7.13 -0.77
N MET A 33 -3.86 6.21 -0.53
CA MET A 33 -2.43 6.52 -0.53
C MET A 33 -1.99 7.15 -1.85
N ARG A 34 -2.40 6.53 -2.96
CA ARG A 34 -2.06 6.97 -4.32
C ARG A 34 -2.66 8.33 -4.64
N SER A 35 -3.91 8.57 -4.23
CA SER A 35 -4.60 9.86 -4.41
C SER A 35 -3.87 10.99 -3.69
N GLU A 36 -3.54 10.81 -2.41
CA GLU A 36 -2.83 11.85 -1.65
C GLU A 36 -1.41 12.08 -2.18
N CYS A 37 -0.67 11.02 -2.49
CA CYS A 37 0.66 11.17 -3.10
C CYS A 37 0.60 11.78 -4.51
N PHE A 38 -0.48 11.57 -5.27
CA PHE A 38 -0.65 12.16 -6.61
C PHE A 38 -0.75 13.69 -6.56
N ARG A 39 -1.34 14.24 -5.48
CA ARG A 39 -1.44 15.70 -5.28
C ARG A 39 -0.06 16.35 -5.13
N VAL A 40 0.92 15.62 -4.58
CA VAL A 40 2.30 16.09 -4.39
C VAL A 40 3.16 15.76 -5.60
N ALA A 41 3.06 14.54 -6.12
CA ALA A 41 3.87 14.02 -7.19
C ALA A 41 3.02 13.25 -8.21
N PRO A 42 2.84 13.77 -9.44
CA PRO A 42 2.04 13.10 -10.48
C PRO A 42 2.51 11.67 -10.82
N ARG A 43 3.79 11.37 -10.58
CA ARG A 43 4.39 10.04 -10.79
C ARG A 43 3.83 8.96 -9.85
N ALA A 44 3.16 9.33 -8.76
CA ALA A 44 2.52 8.38 -7.85
C ALA A 44 1.45 7.52 -8.56
N SER A 45 0.84 8.03 -9.63
CA SER A 45 -0.11 7.31 -10.48
C SER A 45 0.47 6.05 -11.14
N LEU A 46 1.80 5.94 -11.26
CA LEU A 46 2.48 4.79 -11.87
C LEU A 46 2.69 3.63 -10.91
N SER A 47 2.38 3.80 -9.61
CA SER A 47 2.56 2.75 -8.61
C SER A 47 1.49 1.67 -8.75
N ARG A 48 1.94 0.43 -8.91
CA ARG A 48 1.10 -0.77 -8.99
C ARG A 48 0.91 -1.47 -7.65
N GLY A 49 1.24 -0.80 -6.54
CA GLY A 49 1.08 -1.38 -5.20
C GLY A 49 -0.33 -1.91 -4.95
N ILE A 50 -0.49 -2.72 -3.91
CA ILE A 50 -1.79 -3.19 -3.44
C ILE A 50 -1.83 -3.16 -1.91
N ALA A 51 -3.05 -3.24 -1.37
CA ALA A 51 -3.28 -3.43 0.05
C ALA A 51 -4.28 -4.56 0.27
N GLY A 52 -4.13 -5.28 1.36
CA GLY A 52 -4.99 -6.40 1.70
C GLY A 52 -4.67 -6.99 3.06
N VAL A 53 -5.48 -7.95 3.47
CA VAL A 53 -5.39 -8.63 4.76
C VAL A 53 -5.00 -10.08 4.53
N ARG A 54 -4.14 -10.59 5.41
CA ARG A 54 -3.84 -12.01 5.54
C ARG A 54 -3.96 -12.42 6.99
N THR A 55 -4.85 -13.36 7.29
CA THR A 55 -5.17 -13.85 8.62
C THR A 55 -5.57 -12.71 9.57
N ASN A 56 -4.60 -12.11 10.26
CA ASN A 56 -4.79 -11.03 11.22
C ASN A 56 -3.86 -9.84 10.99
N SER A 57 -3.30 -9.74 9.78
CA SER A 57 -2.26 -8.77 9.45
C SER A 57 -2.63 -8.00 8.20
N LEU A 58 -2.50 -6.67 8.28
CA LEU A 58 -2.61 -5.78 7.14
C LEU A 58 -1.29 -5.77 6.36
N ILE A 59 -1.37 -6.08 5.07
CA ILE A 59 -0.30 -6.00 4.10
C ILE A 59 -0.56 -4.77 3.23
N VAL A 60 0.41 -3.85 3.20
CA VAL A 60 0.37 -2.64 2.38
C VAL A 60 1.72 -2.49 1.67
N ASN A 61 1.68 -2.22 0.37
CA ASN A 61 2.88 -1.90 -0.42
C ASN A 61 3.12 -0.39 -0.39
N LEU A 62 4.25 0.01 0.19
CA LEU A 62 4.72 1.39 0.16
C LEU A 62 5.65 1.60 -1.04
N PRO A 63 5.69 2.83 -1.62
CA PRO A 63 6.68 3.18 -2.62
C PRO A 63 8.11 3.08 -2.06
N GLY A 64 9.10 2.90 -2.93
CA GLY A 64 10.50 2.69 -2.51
C GLY A 64 11.25 3.94 -2.06
N SER A 65 10.75 5.13 -2.44
CA SER A 65 11.34 6.41 -2.00
C SER A 65 10.89 6.71 -0.57
N GLY A 66 11.84 7.07 0.31
CA GLY A 66 11.55 7.37 1.72
C GLY A 66 10.51 8.49 1.91
N ASN A 67 10.58 9.56 1.11
CA ASN A 67 9.61 10.65 1.17
C ASN A 67 8.22 10.19 0.75
N ALA A 68 8.13 9.47 -0.38
CA ALA A 68 6.86 8.95 -0.86
C ALA A 68 6.25 7.92 0.11
N ALA A 69 7.08 7.12 0.77
CA ALA A 69 6.65 6.14 1.77
C ALA A 69 6.08 6.84 3.01
N ALA A 70 6.72 7.92 3.48
CA ALA A 70 6.23 8.70 4.61
C ALA A 70 4.91 9.42 4.29
N GLU A 71 4.78 9.99 3.10
CA GLU A 71 3.53 10.62 2.63
C GLU A 71 2.40 9.59 2.50
N SER A 72 2.68 8.46 1.86
CA SER A 72 1.72 7.35 1.72
C SER A 72 1.26 6.82 3.07
N LEU A 73 2.19 6.65 4.02
CA LEU A 73 1.86 6.22 5.38
C LEU A 73 1.00 7.26 6.09
N SER A 74 1.34 8.55 5.96
CA SER A 74 0.58 9.64 6.57
C SER A 74 -0.86 9.70 6.09
N ALA A 75 -1.11 9.34 4.82
CA ALA A 75 -2.46 9.28 4.25
C ALA A 75 -3.34 8.21 4.91
N ILE A 76 -2.75 7.09 5.37
CA ILE A 76 -3.50 5.96 5.95
C ILE A 76 -3.44 5.90 7.47
N LEU A 77 -2.59 6.70 8.13
CA LEU A 77 -2.51 6.76 9.59
C LEU A 77 -3.87 6.91 10.28
N PRO A 78 -4.80 7.79 9.82
CA PRO A 78 -6.09 7.98 10.49
C PRO A 78 -7.00 6.74 10.48
N VAL A 79 -6.85 5.88 9.47
CA VAL A 79 -7.66 4.65 9.33
C VAL A 79 -6.96 3.42 9.90
N LEU A 80 -5.64 3.47 10.10
CA LEU A 80 -4.84 2.33 10.51
C LEU A 80 -5.24 1.80 11.90
N ASP A 81 -5.49 2.68 12.87
CA ASP A 81 -5.91 2.28 14.22
C ASP A 81 -7.23 1.50 14.20
N HIS A 82 -8.18 1.95 13.37
CA HIS A 82 -9.46 1.26 13.21
C HIS A 82 -9.29 -0.10 12.55
N VAL A 83 -8.50 -0.18 11.47
CA VAL A 83 -8.22 -1.44 10.78
C VAL A 83 -7.54 -2.44 11.73
N LEU A 84 -6.54 -2.02 12.49
CA LEU A 84 -5.86 -2.87 13.46
C LEU A 84 -6.82 -3.35 14.56
N SER A 85 -7.73 -2.50 15.02
CA SER A 85 -8.77 -2.89 15.98
C SER A 85 -9.81 -3.86 15.40
N MET A 86 -10.07 -3.83 14.10
CA MET A 86 -10.97 -4.79 13.44
C MET A 86 -10.29 -6.15 13.25
N LEU A 87 -8.99 -6.14 12.93
CA LEU A 87 -8.21 -7.36 12.77
C LEU A 87 -7.96 -8.05 14.12
N SER A 88 -7.80 -7.33 15.23
CA SER A 88 -7.52 -7.97 16.53
C SER A 88 -8.72 -8.64 17.22
N LYS A 89 -9.89 -8.71 16.56
CA LYS A 89 -11.13 -9.33 17.06
C LYS A 89 -11.32 -10.72 16.48
#